data_AF-A0AAU5VMT9-F1
#
_entry.id   AF-A0AAU5VMT9-F1
#
_cell.length_a   1.000
_cell.length_b   1.000
_cell.length_c   1.000
_cell.angle_alpha   90.00
_cell.angle_beta   90.00
_cell.angle_gamma   90.00
#
_symmetry.space_group_name_H-M   'P 1'
#
loop_
_entity.id
_entity.type
_entity.pdbx_description
1 polymer ?
#
loop_
_entity_poly.entity_id
_entity_poly.type
_entity_poly.pdbx_seq_one_letter_code
_entity_poly.pdbx_strand_id
1 'polypeptide(L)'
;MTTDPDAPATTALPYGSGNRWTFTSRSGGPTQTEELALHALPGGAEQSDGYLPDEITAEDLWAKWAGGVADSYHNQHPDQFRPGEIPIYWTVTRPGMDGIFEPPPHVPSRPENFLTHYTHPVNAVTEERLNWPVLDREWNSTEAHKGGFIQQATGGKPSPLQPTMDIRQIGAAAGLYVPPL
;
A
#
# COMPACT_ATOMS: atom_id res chain seq x y z
N MET A 1 0.37 35.92 -26.81
CA MET A 1 0.46 34.75 -25.93
C MET A 1 0.36 33.53 -26.83
N THR A 2 1.46 32.82 -26.99
CA THR A 2 1.61 31.73 -27.96
C THR A 2 1.58 30.43 -27.17
N THR A 3 0.52 29.64 -27.31
CA THR A 3 0.44 28.29 -26.74
C THR A 3 1.04 27.32 -27.74
N ASP A 4 2.12 26.67 -27.35
CA ASP A 4 2.84 25.66 -28.15
C ASP A 4 1.97 24.39 -28.29
N PRO A 5 1.54 24.02 -29.52
CA PRO A 5 0.69 22.86 -29.76
C PRO A 5 1.45 21.52 -29.69
N ASP A 6 2.78 21.54 -29.58
CA ASP A 6 3.62 20.33 -29.52
C ASP A 6 4.09 19.97 -28.09
N ALA A 7 3.55 20.64 -27.06
CA ALA A 7 3.77 20.21 -25.69
C ALA A 7 3.17 18.80 -25.49
N PRO A 8 3.95 17.78 -25.10
CA PRO A 8 3.41 16.45 -24.85
C PRO A 8 2.33 16.57 -23.78
N ALA A 9 1.21 15.89 -23.96
CA ALA A 9 0.17 15.81 -22.95
C ALA A 9 0.82 15.34 -21.64
N THR A 10 0.93 16.25 -20.66
CA THR A 10 1.37 15.92 -19.31
C THR A 10 0.35 14.93 -18.78
N THR A 11 0.67 13.65 -18.91
CA THR A 11 -0.13 12.59 -18.34
C THR A 11 0.15 12.65 -16.86
N ALA A 12 -0.61 13.49 -16.16
CA ALA A 12 -0.60 13.60 -14.71
C ALA A 12 -0.98 12.24 -14.14
N LEU A 13 0.02 11.40 -13.83
CA LEU A 13 -0.09 10.58 -12.65
C LEU A 13 -0.34 11.56 -11.50
N PRO A 14 -1.39 11.41 -10.67
CA PRO A 14 -1.79 12.50 -9.79
C PRO A 14 -0.63 13.02 -8.98
N TYR A 15 0.33 12.15 -8.59
CA TYR A 15 1.64 12.58 -8.11
C TYR A 15 2.73 11.56 -8.49
N GLY A 16 3.53 11.83 -9.53
CA GLY A 16 4.76 11.08 -9.83
C GLY A 16 5.88 11.31 -8.79
N SER A 17 7.05 10.71 -8.99
CA SER A 17 8.25 10.98 -8.18
C SER A 17 8.55 12.48 -8.09
N GLY A 18 8.98 12.95 -6.92
CA GLY A 18 9.27 14.37 -6.63
C GLY A 18 8.13 15.14 -5.96
N ASN A 19 6.97 14.53 -5.70
CA ASN A 19 5.85 15.20 -5.04
C ASN A 19 6.00 15.22 -3.51
N ARG A 20 6.33 16.40 -3.00
CA ARG A 20 6.59 16.63 -1.58
C ARG A 20 5.44 17.35 -0.93
N TRP A 21 5.18 16.99 0.32
CA TRP A 21 4.08 17.46 1.14
C TRP A 21 4.62 18.11 2.39
N THR A 22 4.16 19.33 2.66
CA THR A 22 4.52 20.10 3.84
C THR A 22 3.52 19.84 4.96
N PHE A 23 4.01 19.48 6.14
CA PHE A 23 3.22 19.26 7.34
C PHE A 23 4.04 19.60 8.59
N THR A 24 3.36 19.93 9.68
CA THR A 24 4.01 20.33 10.94
C THR A 24 3.56 19.41 12.07
N SER A 25 4.49 19.09 12.96
CA SER A 25 4.15 18.38 14.20
C SER A 25 3.28 19.26 15.09
N ARG A 26 2.19 18.69 15.62
CA ARG A 26 1.28 19.36 16.55
C ARG A 26 1.87 19.50 17.95
N SER A 27 2.91 18.74 18.29
CA SER A 27 3.60 18.85 19.59
C SER A 27 4.66 19.97 19.62
N GLY A 28 4.68 20.86 18.61
CA GLY A 28 5.64 21.95 18.51
C GLY A 28 6.97 21.57 17.84
N GLY A 29 7.01 20.43 17.14
CA GLY A 29 8.16 20.03 16.33
C GLY A 29 8.29 20.84 15.02
N PRO A 30 9.40 20.65 14.27
CA PRO A 30 9.65 21.38 13.04
C PRO A 30 8.63 21.05 11.94
N THR A 31 8.43 22.00 11.03
CA THR A 31 7.78 21.76 9.75
C THR A 31 8.67 20.88 8.89
N GLN A 32 8.08 19.85 8.29
CA GLN A 32 8.71 18.90 7.39
C GLN A 32 8.12 19.06 6.00
N THR A 33 8.92 18.79 4.98
CA THR A 33 8.48 18.72 3.58
C THR A 33 9.03 17.45 2.97
N GLU A 34 8.21 16.42 2.80
CA GLU A 34 8.66 15.06 2.47
C GLU A 34 7.73 14.41 1.45
N GLU A 35 8.20 13.37 0.77
CA GLU A 35 7.31 12.48 0.03
C GLU A 35 6.54 11.59 1.02
N LEU A 36 5.25 11.42 0.78
CA LEU A 36 4.36 10.60 1.62
C LEU A 36 3.60 9.61 0.75
N ALA A 37 3.48 8.38 1.24
CA ALA A 37 2.73 7.30 0.62
C ALA A 37 2.04 6.43 1.66
N LEU A 38 1.08 5.62 1.21
CA LEU A 38 0.48 4.55 1.99
C LEU A 38 1.16 3.23 1.65
N HIS A 39 1.67 2.57 2.68
CA HIS A 39 2.07 1.18 2.61
C HIS A 39 0.88 0.30 2.96
N ALA A 40 0.46 -0.54 2.00
CA ALA A 40 -0.52 -1.60 2.20
C ALA A 40 0.21 -2.90 2.57
N LEU A 41 -0.10 -3.45 3.73
CA LEU A 41 0.37 -4.78 4.14
C LEU A 41 -0.83 -5.72 4.32
N PRO A 42 -1.12 -6.57 3.32
CA PRO A 42 -2.14 -7.61 3.47
C PRO A 42 -1.81 -8.59 4.59
N GLY A 43 -2.83 -9.10 5.29
CA GLY A 43 -2.66 -10.05 6.39
C GLY A 43 -1.86 -11.29 5.97
N GLY A 44 -0.91 -11.71 6.82
CA GLY A 44 -0.05 -12.87 6.56
C GLY A 44 1.11 -12.60 5.59
N ALA A 45 1.23 -11.39 5.02
CA ALA A 45 2.30 -11.06 4.08
C ALA A 45 3.71 -11.10 4.71
N GLU A 46 3.84 -11.12 6.04
CA GLU A 46 5.08 -11.39 6.76
C GLU A 46 5.69 -12.76 6.43
N GLN A 47 4.91 -13.68 5.86
CA GLN A 47 5.44 -14.95 5.32
C GLN A 47 6.56 -14.74 4.29
N SER A 48 6.59 -13.58 3.63
CA SER A 48 7.68 -13.20 2.71
C SER A 48 9.03 -12.97 3.41
N ASP A 49 9.07 -12.74 4.73
CA ASP A 49 10.33 -12.56 5.48
C ASP A 49 11.22 -13.80 5.48
N GLY A 50 10.66 -14.97 5.17
CA GLY A 50 11.39 -16.24 5.12
C GLY A 50 12.01 -16.58 3.78
N TYR A 51 11.95 -15.68 2.79
CA TYR A 51 12.41 -15.95 1.43
C TYR A 51 13.08 -14.73 0.80
N LEU A 52 14.02 -15.00 -0.10
CA LEU A 52 14.52 -14.04 -1.07
C LEU A 52 13.87 -14.26 -2.45
N PRO A 53 13.83 -13.23 -3.31
CA PRO A 53 13.26 -13.37 -4.66
C PRO A 53 13.97 -14.37 -5.58
N ASP A 54 15.24 -14.70 -5.32
CA ASP A 54 15.98 -15.74 -6.03
C ASP A 54 15.74 -17.16 -5.46
N GLU A 55 15.15 -17.27 -4.27
CA GLU A 55 14.75 -18.52 -3.64
C GLU A 55 13.31 -18.94 -4.00
N ILE A 56 12.42 -17.96 -4.23
CA ILE A 56 11.02 -18.20 -4.58
C ILE A 56 10.46 -17.14 -5.51
N THR A 57 9.74 -17.58 -6.54
CA THR A 57 9.01 -16.69 -7.46
C THR A 57 7.86 -16.00 -6.75
N ALA A 58 7.37 -14.88 -7.31
CA ALA A 58 6.22 -14.20 -6.75
C ALA A 58 4.96 -15.07 -6.79
N GLU A 59 4.79 -15.86 -7.85
CA GLU A 59 3.67 -16.77 -8.08
C GLU A 59 3.70 -17.98 -7.13
N ASP A 60 4.87 -18.56 -6.89
CA ASP A 60 5.01 -19.66 -5.93
C ASP A 60 4.80 -19.18 -4.49
N LEU A 61 5.32 -17.99 -4.15
CA LEU A 61 5.09 -17.38 -2.85
C LEU A 61 3.62 -16.98 -2.67
N TRP A 62 2.97 -16.49 -3.73
CA TRP A 62 1.52 -16.27 -3.76
C TRP A 62 0.76 -17.56 -3.44
N ALA A 63 1.05 -18.66 -4.13
CA ALA A 63 0.35 -19.92 -3.91
C ALA A 63 0.53 -20.42 -2.47
N LYS A 64 1.75 -20.33 -1.95
CA LYS A 64 2.09 -20.72 -0.58
C LYS A 64 1.38 -19.84 0.45
N TRP A 65 1.37 -18.53 0.25
CA TRP A 65 0.72 -17.57 1.15
C TRP A 65 -0.81 -17.72 1.09
N ALA A 66 -1.40 -17.69 -0.10
CA ALA A 66 -2.84 -17.81 -0.30
C ALA A 66 -3.38 -19.13 0.29
N GLY A 67 -2.67 -20.25 0.09
CA GLY A 67 -3.04 -21.53 0.69
C GLY A 67 -2.96 -21.55 2.23
N GLY A 68 -2.14 -20.68 2.83
CA GLY A 68 -2.02 -20.55 4.29
C GLY A 68 -3.04 -19.60 4.91
N VAL A 69 -3.47 -18.55 4.20
CA VAL A 69 -4.25 -17.44 4.80
C VAL A 69 -5.71 -17.35 4.36
N ALA A 70 -6.13 -18.06 3.31
CA ALA A 70 -7.45 -17.87 2.68
C ALA A 70 -8.63 -17.72 3.63
N ASP A 71 -8.74 -18.63 4.58
CA ASP A 71 -9.85 -18.60 5.55
C ASP A 71 -9.36 -18.42 6.98
N SER A 72 -8.06 -18.12 7.19
CA SER A 72 -7.53 -18.01 8.54
C SER A 72 -8.21 -16.87 9.32
N TYR A 73 -8.46 -15.74 8.65
CA TYR A 73 -9.16 -14.59 9.23
C TYR A 73 -10.64 -14.84 9.42
N HIS A 74 -11.32 -15.45 8.43
CA HIS A 74 -12.73 -15.84 8.56
C HIS A 74 -12.92 -16.83 9.72
N ASN A 75 -12.07 -17.84 9.83
CA ASN A 75 -12.16 -18.86 10.87
C ASN A 75 -11.95 -18.28 12.28
N GLN A 76 -11.13 -17.24 12.41
CA GLN A 76 -10.88 -16.56 13.68
C GLN A 76 -11.96 -15.51 14.02
N HIS A 77 -12.46 -14.82 12.99
CA HIS A 77 -13.38 -13.68 13.11
C HIS A 77 -14.49 -13.75 12.05
N PRO A 78 -15.40 -14.74 12.14
CA PRO A 78 -16.39 -15.01 11.10
C PRO A 78 -17.46 -13.91 10.98
N ASP A 79 -17.58 -13.05 11.98
CA ASP A 79 -18.43 -11.87 12.01
C ASP A 79 -17.82 -10.66 11.29
N GLN A 80 -16.52 -10.67 11.04
CA GLN A 80 -15.77 -9.54 10.47
C GLN A 80 -15.29 -9.77 9.04
N PHE A 81 -14.96 -11.02 8.69
CA PHE A 81 -14.42 -11.38 7.37
C PHE A 81 -15.24 -12.48 6.74
N ARG A 82 -15.45 -12.41 5.43
CA ARG A 82 -15.96 -13.52 4.62
C ARG A 82 -14.83 -14.51 4.31
N PRO A 83 -15.14 -15.77 3.95
CA PRO A 83 -14.13 -16.69 3.43
C PRO A 83 -13.33 -16.05 2.28
N GLY A 84 -12.01 -16.05 2.36
CA GLY A 84 -11.13 -15.47 1.33
C GLY A 84 -10.81 -13.98 1.54
N GLU A 85 -11.53 -13.30 2.42
CA GLU A 85 -11.21 -11.91 2.77
C GLU A 85 -10.05 -11.87 3.77
N ILE A 86 -9.06 -11.05 3.44
CA ILE A 86 -7.97 -10.72 4.35
C ILE A 86 -7.96 -9.21 4.63
N PRO A 87 -7.61 -8.79 5.85
CA PRO A 87 -7.44 -7.37 6.16
C PRO A 87 -6.21 -6.80 5.45
N ILE A 88 -6.28 -5.51 5.12
CA ILE A 88 -5.12 -4.71 4.71
C ILE A 88 -4.75 -3.79 5.86
N TYR A 89 -3.52 -3.93 6.36
CA TYR A 89 -2.95 -3.02 7.35
C TYR A 89 -2.30 -1.85 6.62
N TRP A 90 -2.83 -0.65 6.84
CA TRP A 90 -2.34 0.56 6.21
C TRP A 90 -1.42 1.36 7.13
N THR A 91 -0.37 1.94 6.56
CA THR A 91 0.55 2.84 7.28
C THR A 91 1.00 3.97 6.36
N VAL A 92 0.99 5.19 6.88
CA VAL A 92 1.64 6.35 6.24
C VAL A 92 3.14 6.21 6.40
N THR A 93 3.87 6.34 5.30
CA THR A 93 5.32 6.23 5.25
C THR A 93 5.93 7.12 4.17
N ARG A 94 7.26 7.10 4.06
CA ARG A 94 8.01 7.65 2.92
C ARG A 94 8.27 6.55 1.90
N PRO A 95 8.47 6.85 0.61
CA PRO A 95 8.72 5.83 -0.41
C PRO A 95 9.93 4.92 -0.11
N GLY A 96 10.96 5.45 0.54
CA GLY A 96 12.12 4.69 1.00
C GLY A 96 11.85 3.74 2.19
N MET A 97 10.62 3.70 2.70
CA MET A 97 10.23 2.94 3.89
C MET A 97 11.06 3.30 5.14
N ASP A 98 11.50 4.55 5.21
CA ASP A 98 12.18 5.14 6.36
C ASP A 98 11.27 6.15 7.08
N GLY A 99 11.47 6.31 8.39
CA GLY A 99 10.83 7.39 9.14
C GLY A 99 9.42 7.08 9.66
N ILE A 100 8.40 7.72 9.09
CA ILE A 100 7.05 7.80 9.67
C ILE A 100 6.33 6.45 9.50
N PHE A 101 5.74 5.94 10.57
CA PHE A 101 4.93 4.72 10.58
C PHE A 101 3.64 4.94 11.38
N GLU A 102 2.79 5.81 10.86
CA GLU A 102 1.53 6.16 11.51
C GLU A 102 0.33 5.57 10.76
N PRO A 103 -0.74 5.16 11.45
CA PRO A 103 -1.99 4.81 10.79
C PRO A 103 -2.51 5.97 9.94
N PRO A 104 -3.05 5.74 8.74
CA PRO A 104 -3.64 6.82 7.97
C PRO A 104 -4.99 7.24 8.56
N PRO A 105 -5.48 8.45 8.23
CA PRO A 105 -6.69 9.01 8.86
C PRO A 105 -7.98 8.24 8.58
N HIS A 106 -8.02 7.44 7.53
CA HIS A 106 -9.20 6.69 7.12
C HIS A 106 -9.32 5.32 7.82
N VAL A 107 -8.32 4.90 8.61
CA VAL A 107 -8.39 3.64 9.37
C VAL A 107 -9.08 3.93 10.72
N PRO A 108 -10.33 3.49 10.92
CA PRO A 108 -11.13 3.90 12.08
C PRO A 108 -10.76 3.17 13.37
N SER A 109 -9.99 2.09 13.29
CA SER A 109 -9.75 1.18 14.40
C SER A 109 -8.70 1.65 15.41
N ARG A 110 -8.03 2.79 15.17
CA ARG A 110 -6.99 3.31 16.05
C ARG A 110 -7.35 4.72 16.57
N PRO A 111 -7.20 4.96 17.89
CA PRO A 111 -7.48 6.26 18.49
C PRO A 111 -6.49 7.34 18.03
N GLU A 112 -5.29 6.93 17.65
CA GLU A 112 -4.24 7.80 17.12
C GLU A 112 -3.93 7.43 15.67
N ASN A 113 -3.76 8.47 14.85
CA ASN A 113 -3.38 8.35 13.44
C ASN A 113 -2.45 9.51 13.07
N PHE A 114 -2.00 9.55 11.81
CA PHE A 114 -1.12 10.59 11.30
C PHE A 114 -1.59 12.02 11.66
N LEU A 115 -2.89 12.31 11.56
CA LEU A 115 -3.43 13.65 11.82
C LEU A 115 -3.58 13.99 13.31
N THR A 116 -3.47 12.99 14.20
CA THR A 116 -3.34 13.20 15.64
C THR A 116 -2.00 13.88 15.95
N HIS A 117 -0.93 13.49 15.25
CA HIS A 117 0.42 13.98 15.50
C HIS A 117 0.84 15.12 14.58
N TYR A 118 0.28 15.18 13.37
CA TYR A 118 0.67 16.13 12.33
C TYR A 118 -0.52 16.93 11.77
N THR A 119 -0.23 18.08 11.17
CA THR A 119 -1.22 18.80 10.38
C THR A 119 -1.57 18.04 9.09
N HIS A 120 -2.65 18.42 8.42
CA HIS A 120 -2.92 17.93 7.08
C HIS A 120 -1.75 18.27 6.15
N PRO A 121 -1.17 17.29 5.42
CA PRO A 121 -0.13 17.58 4.45
C PRO A 121 -0.72 18.37 3.27
N VAL A 122 0.01 19.40 2.87
CA VAL A 122 -0.30 20.23 1.68
C VAL A 122 0.82 20.13 0.68
N ASN A 123 0.50 20.11 -0.61
CA ASN A 123 1.50 19.99 -1.66
C ASN A 123 2.42 21.21 -1.59
N ALA A 124 3.74 20.99 -1.63
CA ALA A 124 4.72 22.05 -1.48
C ALA A 124 4.71 23.08 -2.62
N VAL A 125 4.08 22.75 -3.76
CA VAL A 125 3.98 23.61 -4.95
C VAL A 125 2.54 24.08 -5.16
N THR A 126 1.57 23.17 -5.12
CA THR A 126 0.17 23.48 -5.48
C THR A 126 -0.70 23.89 -4.31
N GLU A 127 -0.22 23.72 -3.07
CA GLU A 127 -0.98 23.92 -1.82
C GLU A 127 -2.24 23.05 -1.66
N GLU A 128 -2.50 22.15 -2.61
CA GLU A 128 -3.60 21.21 -2.54
C GLU A 128 -3.40 20.23 -1.38
N ARG A 129 -4.50 19.64 -0.88
CA ARG A 129 -4.42 18.61 0.17
C ARG A 129 -3.97 17.28 -0.42
N LEU A 130 -3.22 16.52 0.37
CA LEU A 130 -2.75 15.19 0.00
C LEU A 130 -3.89 14.24 -0.38
N ASN A 131 -3.86 13.77 -1.63
CA ASN A 131 -4.51 12.53 -2.03
C ASN A 131 -3.49 11.40 -1.90
N TRP A 132 -3.72 10.51 -0.94
CA TRP A 132 -2.76 9.51 -0.50
C TRP A 132 -2.39 8.51 -1.61
N PRO A 133 -1.16 8.55 -2.17
CA PRO A 133 -0.73 7.55 -3.12
C PRO A 133 -0.40 6.25 -2.37
N VAL A 134 -0.78 5.10 -2.91
CA VAL A 134 -0.31 3.81 -2.39
C VAL A 134 1.08 3.53 -2.96
N LEU A 135 1.98 2.96 -2.17
CA LEU A 135 3.34 2.62 -2.57
C LEU A 135 3.36 1.37 -3.46
N ASP A 136 4.11 1.42 -4.56
CA ASP A 136 4.42 0.24 -5.35
C ASP A 136 5.45 -0.62 -4.62
N ARG A 137 5.23 -1.94 -4.62
CA ARG A 137 6.12 -2.90 -3.96
C ARG A 137 6.50 -3.97 -4.96
N GLU A 138 7.77 -4.31 -4.93
CA GLU A 138 8.40 -5.17 -5.93
C GLU A 138 8.94 -6.45 -5.30
N TRP A 139 8.91 -7.53 -6.07
CA TRP A 139 9.49 -8.81 -5.70
C TRP A 139 10.23 -9.38 -6.91
N ASN A 140 11.52 -9.07 -7.01
CA ASN A 140 12.37 -9.42 -8.14
C ASN A 140 13.84 -9.54 -7.70
N SER A 141 14.74 -9.86 -8.63
CA SER A 141 16.16 -10.09 -8.32
C SER A 141 16.90 -8.91 -7.67
N THR A 142 16.32 -7.70 -7.71
CA THR A 142 16.90 -6.49 -7.09
C THR A 142 16.13 -6.01 -5.86
N GLU A 143 14.85 -6.34 -5.75
CA GLU A 143 13.95 -5.82 -4.71
C GLU A 143 13.18 -6.96 -4.02
N ALA A 144 13.26 -7.00 -2.69
CA ALA A 144 12.63 -8.02 -1.84
C ALA A 144 11.64 -7.40 -0.85
N HIS A 145 10.72 -6.59 -1.37
CA HIS A 145 9.81 -5.85 -0.52
C HIS A 145 8.80 -6.78 0.16
N LYS A 146 8.67 -6.68 1.49
CA LYS A 146 7.61 -7.36 2.24
C LYS A 146 6.25 -7.11 1.58
N GLY A 147 5.53 -8.20 1.28
CA GLY A 147 4.24 -8.17 0.57
C GLY A 147 4.31 -7.81 -0.92
N GLY A 148 5.48 -7.48 -1.46
CA GLY A 148 5.68 -7.12 -2.87
C GLY A 148 5.32 -8.24 -3.84
N PHE A 149 5.46 -9.51 -3.44
CA PHE A 149 5.08 -10.66 -4.25
C PHE A 149 3.59 -10.62 -4.64
N ILE A 150 2.73 -10.03 -3.81
CA ILE A 150 1.29 -9.89 -4.09
C ILE A 150 1.08 -8.96 -5.29
N GLN A 151 1.69 -7.78 -5.28
CA GLN A 151 1.58 -6.84 -6.40
C GLN A 151 2.25 -7.40 -7.66
N GLN A 152 3.43 -8.02 -7.49
CA GLN A 152 4.18 -8.63 -8.58
C GLN A 152 3.41 -9.76 -9.27
N ALA A 153 2.83 -10.69 -8.51
CA ALA A 153 2.11 -11.83 -9.07
C ALA A 153 0.76 -11.43 -9.68
N THR A 154 0.04 -10.49 -9.03
CA THR A 154 -1.33 -10.16 -9.43
C THR A 154 -1.43 -9.00 -10.41
N GLY A 155 -0.39 -8.18 -10.53
CA GLY A 155 -0.45 -6.85 -11.16
C GLY A 155 -1.38 -5.86 -10.46
N GLY A 156 -1.93 -6.24 -9.31
CA GLY A 156 -2.97 -5.51 -8.59
C GLY A 156 -2.41 -4.66 -7.46
N LYS A 157 -3.02 -3.49 -7.27
CA LYS A 157 -2.72 -2.58 -6.18
C LYS A 157 -4.02 -2.18 -5.48
N PRO A 158 -4.10 -2.28 -4.15
CA PRO A 158 -5.32 -1.90 -3.44
C PRO A 158 -5.58 -0.40 -3.55
N SER A 159 -6.85 -0.03 -3.57
CA SER A 159 -7.25 1.37 -3.45
C SER A 159 -6.94 1.90 -2.04
N PRO A 160 -6.53 3.18 -1.87
CA PRO A 160 -6.21 3.76 -0.55
C PRO A 160 -7.25 3.56 0.55
N LEU A 161 -8.52 3.40 0.19
CA LEU A 161 -9.63 3.24 1.15
C LEU A 161 -10.10 1.79 1.30
N GLN A 162 -9.42 0.84 0.64
CA GLN A 162 -9.81 -0.55 0.62
C GLN A 162 -9.39 -1.24 1.94
N PRO A 163 -10.34 -1.69 2.78
CA PRO A 163 -10.02 -2.24 4.10
C PRO A 163 -9.59 -3.72 4.04
N THR A 164 -10.07 -4.44 3.02
CA THR A 164 -9.86 -5.87 2.84
C THR A 164 -9.63 -6.18 1.37
N MET A 165 -9.06 -7.34 1.08
CA MET A 165 -9.01 -7.90 -0.27
C MET A 165 -9.50 -9.34 -0.27
N ASP A 166 -10.21 -9.73 -1.32
CA ASP A 166 -10.60 -11.11 -1.56
C ASP A 166 -9.50 -11.79 -2.38
N ILE A 167 -8.75 -12.68 -1.72
CA ILE A 167 -7.61 -13.34 -2.37
C ILE A 167 -8.03 -14.33 -3.45
N ARG A 168 -9.24 -14.91 -3.35
CA ARG A 168 -9.76 -15.83 -4.35
C ARG A 168 -10.15 -15.06 -5.60
N GLN A 169 -10.84 -13.94 -5.44
CA GLN A 169 -11.22 -13.06 -6.55
C GLN A 169 -9.98 -12.52 -7.28
N ILE A 170 -8.97 -12.07 -6.52
CA ILE A 170 -7.74 -11.50 -7.10
C ILE A 170 -6.91 -12.59 -7.77
N GLY A 171 -6.74 -13.76 -7.12
CA GLY A 171 -6.04 -14.89 -7.72
C GLY A 171 -6.70 -15.36 -9.02
N ALA A 172 -8.03 -15.45 -9.04
CA ALA A 172 -8.78 -15.83 -10.24
C ALA A 172 -8.63 -14.80 -11.36
N ALA A 173 -8.69 -13.51 -11.04
CA ALA A 173 -8.52 -12.43 -12.02
C ALA A 173 -7.11 -12.40 -12.63
N ALA A 174 -6.10 -12.78 -11.85
CA ALA A 174 -4.70 -12.84 -12.30
C ALA A 174 -4.31 -14.18 -12.94
N GLY A 175 -5.20 -15.18 -12.98
CA GLY A 175 -4.88 -16.52 -13.48
C GLY A 175 -3.90 -17.29 -12.59
N LEU A 176 -3.85 -16.97 -11.29
CA LEU A 176 -2.98 -17.60 -10.30
C LEU A 176 -3.68 -18.75 -9.57
N TYR A 177 -2.95 -19.42 -8.68
CA TYR A 177 -3.52 -20.36 -7.72
C TYR A 177 -4.65 -19.70 -6.90
N VAL A 178 -5.77 -20.41 -6.80
CA VAL A 178 -6.93 -20.02 -5.98
C VAL A 178 -7.18 -21.11 -4.93
N PRO A 179 -7.18 -20.78 -3.63
CA PRO A 179 -7.53 -21.71 -2.57
C PRO A 179 -8.96 -22.24 -2.76
N PRO A 180 -9.23 -23.54 -2.51
CA PRO A 180 -10.58 -24.08 -2.55
C PRO A 180 -11.48 -23.39 -1.50
N LEU A 181 -12.80 -23.44 -1.71
CA LEU A 181 -13.80 -23.00 -0.73
C LEU A 181 -13.92 -23.96 0.45
#